data_AF-A0A1N7NNA3-F1
#
_entry.id   AF-A0A1N7NNA3-F1
#
_cell.length_a   1.000
_cell.length_b   1.000
_cell.length_c   1.000
_cell.angle_alpha   90.00
_cell.angle_beta   90.00
_cell.angle_gamma   90.00
#
_symmetry.space_group_name_H-M   'P 1'
#
loop_
_entity.id
_entity.type
_entity.pdbx_description
1 polymer ?
#
loop_
_entity_poly.entity_id
_entity_poly.type
_entity_poly.pdbx_seq_one_letter_code
_entity_poly.pdbx_strand_id
1 'polypeptide(L)'
;MDDTLETLQEETPLQEIVVKMGDHNQRFHGTWYRGSTINYIPTRMNFAEEDAAERYVLKGWLPPAPLIDKTSVVTAFGSCFAQNISDWLLREGYNVLGKKLNLQSHIIRFGDGIVNTFSIREQLEWAFENKSLVDGLWFGEHKEIVTPDDSVRQTTADLLRQTSTLIITLGLSEIWYDKQSGRAFWRAIPASMFDEEHHGFRLTTVEENRENLLAICALVKKHVPDCNVIFTLSPIPLMATFRPVSCITANSVSKAILRVALDELMQRNIENVYYFPSYELVKEVFADPYLKDNRHVKPELIEMIMKIFGRNYCSGE
;
A
#
# COMPACT_ATOMS: atom_id res chain seq x y z
N MET A 1 5.35 41.92 60.03
CA MET A 1 6.26 42.10 58.90
C MET A 1 6.97 40.78 58.75
N ASP A 2 6.32 39.83 58.09
CA ASP A 2 6.31 39.69 56.61
C ASP A 2 7.74 39.45 56.11
N ASP A 3 8.05 38.43 55.31
CA ASP A 3 7.19 37.45 54.67
C ASP A 3 8.09 36.32 54.13
N THR A 4 7.51 35.13 54.07
CA THR A 4 7.78 34.05 53.10
C THR A 4 9.23 33.74 52.68
N LEU A 5 9.86 32.84 53.43
CA LEU A 5 10.78 31.86 52.84
C LEU A 5 9.92 30.81 52.10
N GLU A 6 9.76 31.01 50.79
CA GLU A 6 9.21 29.99 49.89
C GLU A 6 10.04 28.71 50.03
N THR A 7 9.44 27.71 50.66
CA THR A 7 9.88 26.32 50.53
C THR A 7 9.81 25.94 49.07
N LEU A 8 10.96 25.86 48.41
CA LEU A 8 11.13 25.14 47.16
C LEU A 8 10.52 23.75 47.37
N GLN A 9 9.37 23.49 46.74
CA GLN A 9 8.83 22.14 46.63
C GLN A 9 9.93 21.30 45.97
N GLU A 10 10.42 20.29 46.68
CA GLU A 10 11.25 19.26 46.07
C GLU A 10 10.44 18.66 44.92
N GLU A 11 10.82 18.98 43.69
CA GLU A 11 10.32 18.27 42.51
C GLU A 11 10.71 16.80 42.69
N THR A 12 9.76 15.98 43.13
CA THR A 12 9.91 14.51 43.13
C THR A 12 10.53 14.09 41.81
N PRO A 13 11.66 13.35 41.80
CA PRO A 13 12.29 12.92 40.56
C PRO A 13 11.24 12.20 39.71
N LEU A 14 10.97 12.75 38.53
CA LEU A 14 9.95 12.26 37.61
C LEU A 14 10.16 10.76 37.39
N GLN A 15 9.20 9.93 37.84
CA GLN A 15 9.37 8.48 37.88
C GLN A 15 9.65 7.92 36.49
N GLU A 16 10.80 7.25 36.33
CA GLU A 16 11.06 6.43 35.14
C GLU A 16 10.02 5.32 35.05
N ILE A 17 9.42 5.15 33.88
CA ILE A 17 8.51 4.05 33.61
C ILE A 17 9.31 2.93 32.96
N VAL A 18 9.30 1.76 33.58
CA VAL A 18 9.89 0.55 33.03
C VAL A 18 8.79 -0.29 32.39
N VAL A 19 8.87 -0.47 31.09
CA VAL A 19 7.93 -1.29 30.31
C VAL A 19 8.62 -2.59 29.94
N LYS A 20 8.04 -3.71 30.36
CA LYS A 20 8.48 -5.04 29.93
C LYS A 20 7.89 -5.35 28.55
N MET A 21 8.75 -5.60 27.57
CA MET A 21 8.40 -6.03 26.21
C MET A 21 9.13 -7.33 25.91
N GLY A 22 8.39 -8.44 25.89
CA GLY A 22 8.98 -9.78 25.84
C GLY A 22 9.91 -10.00 27.04
N ASP A 23 11.16 -10.37 26.75
CA ASP A 23 12.21 -10.58 27.75
C ASP A 23 13.05 -9.32 28.04
N HIS A 24 12.67 -8.18 27.46
CA HIS A 24 13.44 -6.94 27.55
C HIS A 24 12.67 -5.85 28.31
N ASN A 25 13.40 -5.05 29.08
CA ASN A 25 12.86 -3.87 29.75
C ASN A 25 13.30 -2.61 29.00
N GLN A 26 12.36 -1.71 28.72
CA GLN A 26 12.64 -0.37 28.20
C GLN A 26 12.23 0.70 29.19
N ARG A 27 13.02 1.77 29.25
CA ARG A 27 12.78 2.90 30.15
C ARG A 27 12.25 4.09 29.37
N PHE A 28 11.20 4.72 29.87
CA PHE A 28 10.62 5.93 29.30
C PHE A 28 10.47 7.01 30.37
N HIS A 29 10.63 8.28 29.98
CA HIS A 29 10.43 9.42 30.87
C HIS A 29 8.98 9.54 31.32
N GLY A 30 8.68 9.52 32.62
CA GLY A 30 7.33 9.61 33.18
C GLY A 30 6.62 10.97 33.04
N THR A 31 7.15 11.91 32.25
CA THR A 31 6.75 13.33 32.25
C THR A 31 5.44 13.67 31.58
N TRP A 32 4.78 12.71 30.90
CA TRP A 32 3.55 12.96 30.16
C TRP A 32 2.53 11.83 30.35
N TYR A 33 1.25 12.20 30.29
CA TYR A 33 0.10 11.28 30.43
C TYR A 33 -0.01 10.33 29.24
N ARG A 34 -0.17 9.04 29.51
CA ARG A 34 -0.04 7.98 28.50
C ARG A 34 -1.37 7.40 27.99
N GLY A 35 -2.52 7.86 28.47
CA GLY A 35 -3.81 7.34 28.02
C GLY A 35 -4.03 5.85 28.31
N SER A 36 -5.18 5.32 27.89
CA SER A 36 -5.53 3.90 28.04
C SER A 36 -5.04 3.02 26.88
N THR A 37 -4.63 3.61 25.76
CA THR A 37 -4.31 2.91 24.50
C THR A 37 -2.86 3.10 24.06
N ILE A 38 -1.92 3.25 25.00
CA ILE A 38 -0.50 3.42 24.66
C ILE A 38 0.10 2.16 24.02
N ASN A 39 0.88 2.38 22.97
CA ASN A 39 1.73 1.37 22.35
C ASN A 39 3.16 1.89 22.36
N TYR A 40 4.08 1.06 22.86
CA TYR A 40 5.48 1.45 22.98
C TYR A 40 6.30 0.90 21.81
N ILE A 41 7.32 1.65 21.41
CA ILE A 41 8.26 1.23 20.36
C ILE A 41 9.04 -0.02 20.81
N PRO A 42 9.17 -1.07 19.98
CA PRO A 42 10.00 -2.24 20.31
C PRO A 42 11.49 -1.91 20.24
N THR A 43 12.31 -2.68 20.98
CA THR A 43 13.76 -2.69 20.73
C THR A 43 14.09 -3.56 19.51
N ARG A 44 15.30 -3.41 18.97
CA ARG A 44 15.81 -4.32 17.94
C ARG A 44 15.84 -5.79 18.39
N MET A 45 16.03 -6.06 19.69
CA MET A 45 16.04 -7.42 20.21
C MET A 45 14.65 -8.04 20.22
N ASN A 46 13.59 -7.23 20.39
CA ASN A 46 12.22 -7.71 20.34
C ASN A 46 11.83 -8.26 18.97
N PHE A 47 12.47 -7.81 17.89
CA PHE A 47 12.24 -8.36 16.55
C PHE A 47 12.80 -9.77 16.33
N ALA A 48 13.51 -10.34 17.32
CA ALA A 48 13.88 -11.75 17.30
C ALA A 48 12.75 -12.69 17.79
N GLU A 49 11.68 -12.14 18.41
CA GLU A 49 10.52 -12.92 18.84
C GLU A 49 9.71 -13.42 17.62
N GLU A 50 9.15 -14.64 17.71
CA GLU A 50 8.44 -15.30 16.58
C GLU A 50 7.17 -14.56 16.14
N ASP A 51 6.54 -13.83 17.07
CA ASP A 51 5.31 -13.05 16.87
C ASP A 51 5.57 -11.53 16.85
N ALA A 52 6.84 -11.12 16.68
CA ALA A 52 7.21 -9.70 16.72
C ALA A 52 6.49 -8.86 15.66
N ALA A 53 6.31 -9.42 14.45
CA ALA A 53 5.59 -8.74 13.37
C ALA A 53 4.14 -8.48 13.76
N GLU A 54 3.46 -9.48 14.33
CA GLU A 54 2.08 -9.41 14.80
C GLU A 54 1.93 -8.38 15.92
N ARG A 55 2.82 -8.44 16.90
CA ARG A 55 2.72 -7.61 18.12
C ARG A 55 3.10 -6.16 17.91
N TYR A 56 4.12 -5.89 17.09
CA TYR A 56 4.72 -4.57 17.00
C TYR A 56 4.44 -3.85 15.68
N VAL A 57 3.98 -4.55 14.64
CA VAL A 57 3.70 -3.94 13.32
C VAL A 57 2.25 -4.14 12.91
N LEU A 58 1.71 -5.35 13.01
CA LEU A 58 0.35 -5.68 12.56
C LEU A 58 -0.73 -5.42 13.61
N LYS A 59 -0.35 -5.11 14.86
CA LYS A 59 -1.31 -4.85 15.95
C LYS A 59 -2.32 -3.77 15.55
N GLY A 60 -3.60 -4.12 15.61
CA GLY A 60 -4.70 -3.22 15.23
C GLY A 60 -5.03 -3.21 13.73
N TRP A 61 -4.23 -3.89 12.90
CA TRP A 61 -4.41 -3.97 11.45
C TRP A 61 -4.85 -5.35 10.96
N LEU A 62 -4.72 -6.38 11.81
CA LEU A 62 -5.12 -7.75 11.46
C LEU A 62 -6.63 -7.88 11.27
N PRO A 63 -7.07 -8.67 10.26
CA PRO A 63 -8.47 -9.03 10.16
C PRO A 63 -8.89 -9.92 11.34
N PRO A 64 -10.19 -9.98 11.68
CA PRO A 64 -10.69 -10.80 12.78
C PRO A 64 -10.54 -12.32 12.53
N ALA A 65 -10.42 -12.72 11.27
CA ALA A 65 -10.16 -14.09 10.81
C ALA A 65 -9.42 -14.05 9.46
N PRO A 66 -8.79 -15.16 9.02
CA PRO A 66 -8.22 -15.25 7.68
C PRO A 66 -9.25 -14.94 6.59
N LEU A 67 -8.82 -14.19 5.57
CA LEU A 67 -9.67 -13.67 4.49
C LEU A 67 -9.62 -14.52 3.21
N ILE A 68 -8.58 -15.36 3.08
CA ILE A 68 -8.23 -16.07 1.84
C ILE A 68 -8.08 -17.56 2.15
N ASP A 69 -8.90 -18.40 1.54
CA ASP A 69 -8.74 -19.86 1.50
C ASP A 69 -8.40 -20.35 0.08
N LYS A 70 -8.28 -21.67 -0.14
CA LYS A 70 -7.97 -22.22 -1.47
C LYS A 70 -9.07 -22.02 -2.50
N THR A 71 -10.30 -21.74 -2.07
CA THR A 71 -11.44 -21.46 -2.95
C THR A 71 -11.55 -19.98 -3.32
N SER A 72 -10.94 -19.11 -2.51
CA SER A 72 -10.94 -17.67 -2.67
C SER A 72 -10.24 -17.25 -3.96
N VAL A 73 -10.90 -16.38 -4.72
CA VAL A 73 -10.41 -15.83 -5.97
C VAL A 73 -9.69 -14.52 -5.65
N VAL A 74 -8.36 -14.56 -5.63
CA VAL A 74 -7.53 -13.39 -5.31
C VAL A 74 -7.16 -12.63 -6.57
N THR A 75 -7.30 -11.31 -6.54
CA THR A 75 -6.76 -10.42 -7.57
C THR A 75 -5.84 -9.42 -6.91
N ALA A 76 -4.62 -9.26 -7.42
CA ALA A 76 -3.66 -8.30 -6.87
C ALA A 76 -3.31 -7.24 -7.92
N PHE A 77 -3.44 -5.98 -7.53
CA PHE A 77 -3.07 -4.81 -8.30
C PHE A 77 -1.89 -4.10 -7.67
N GLY A 78 -1.02 -3.58 -8.53
CA GLY A 78 -0.08 -2.53 -8.16
C GLY A 78 1.38 -2.85 -8.45
N SER A 79 2.27 -2.25 -7.66
CA SER A 79 3.72 -2.23 -7.93
C SER A 79 4.35 -3.63 -8.02
N CYS A 80 5.66 -3.73 -8.34
CA CYS A 80 6.40 -5.00 -8.32
C CYS A 80 6.24 -5.80 -7.01
N PHE A 81 5.90 -5.16 -5.89
CA PHE A 81 5.60 -5.87 -4.64
C PHE A 81 4.29 -6.69 -4.69
N ALA A 82 3.26 -6.24 -5.41
CA ALA A 82 2.03 -7.01 -5.65
C ALA A 82 2.31 -8.32 -6.41
N GLN A 83 3.32 -8.31 -7.28
CA GLN A 83 3.79 -9.51 -7.98
C GLN A 83 4.35 -10.54 -7.00
N ASN A 84 5.10 -10.12 -5.98
CA ASN A 84 5.64 -11.02 -4.97
C ASN A 84 4.52 -11.71 -4.17
N ILE A 85 3.45 -10.97 -3.82
CA ILE A 85 2.27 -11.54 -3.14
C ILE A 85 1.59 -12.57 -4.05
N SER A 86 1.33 -12.21 -5.30
CA SER A 86 0.71 -13.12 -6.28
C SER A 86 1.52 -14.40 -6.49
N ASP A 87 2.82 -14.27 -6.62
CA ASP A 87 3.74 -15.38 -6.88
C ASP A 87 3.79 -16.34 -5.72
N TRP A 88 3.87 -15.80 -4.51
CA TRP A 88 3.83 -16.58 -3.30
C TRP A 88 2.49 -17.30 -3.13
N LEU A 89 1.36 -16.60 -3.26
CA LEU A 89 0.02 -17.20 -3.16
C LEU A 89 -0.16 -18.36 -4.15
N LEU A 90 0.26 -18.19 -5.40
CA LEU A 90 0.20 -19.24 -6.41
C LEU A 90 1.07 -20.44 -6.07
N ARG A 91 2.30 -20.20 -5.59
CA ARG A 91 3.22 -21.26 -5.17
C ARG A 91 2.65 -22.06 -3.99
N GLU A 92 1.96 -21.39 -3.08
CA GLU A 92 1.26 -22.04 -1.96
C GLU A 92 -0.08 -22.66 -2.36
N GLY A 93 -0.49 -22.59 -3.63
CA GLY A 93 -1.69 -23.25 -4.14
C GLY A 93 -3.00 -22.47 -4.00
N TYR A 94 -2.96 -21.18 -3.67
CA TYR A 94 -4.14 -20.31 -3.69
C TYR A 94 -4.53 -19.92 -5.13
N ASN A 95 -5.80 -19.54 -5.32
CA ASN A 95 -6.33 -19.18 -6.62
C ASN A 95 -6.15 -17.67 -6.91
N VAL A 96 -5.12 -17.32 -7.69
CA VAL A 96 -4.86 -15.94 -8.12
C VAL A 96 -5.23 -15.73 -9.59
N LEU A 97 -6.12 -14.77 -9.86
CA LEU A 97 -6.52 -14.38 -11.21
C LEU A 97 -5.37 -13.74 -11.99
N GLY A 98 -5.31 -14.00 -13.30
CA GLY A 98 -4.39 -13.35 -14.24
C GLY A 98 -3.09 -14.10 -14.57
N LYS A 99 -2.68 -15.12 -13.79
CA LYS A 99 -1.51 -15.96 -14.14
C LYS A 99 -1.84 -17.25 -14.89
N LYS A 100 -3.01 -17.85 -14.67
CA LYS A 100 -3.49 -19.04 -15.41
C LYS A 100 -4.22 -18.70 -16.72
N LEU A 101 -4.54 -17.43 -16.93
CA LEU A 101 -5.27 -16.97 -18.11
C LEU A 101 -4.26 -16.56 -19.19
N ASN A 102 -4.28 -17.25 -20.33
CA ASN A 102 -3.67 -16.83 -21.60
C ASN A 102 -4.37 -15.59 -22.19
N LEU A 103 -4.89 -14.71 -21.35
CA LEU A 103 -5.59 -13.52 -21.81
C LEU A 103 -4.55 -12.46 -22.14
N GLN A 104 -4.73 -11.90 -23.34
CA GLN A 104 -4.14 -10.67 -23.87
C GLN A 104 -4.45 -9.42 -23.01
N SER A 105 -4.73 -9.59 -21.71
CA SER A 105 -5.10 -8.52 -20.80
C SER A 105 -3.84 -7.88 -20.23
N HIS A 106 -3.10 -7.15 -21.08
CA HIS A 106 -2.07 -6.20 -20.66
C HIS A 106 -2.62 -5.15 -19.67
N ILE A 107 -3.96 -5.03 -19.59
CA ILE A 107 -4.73 -4.20 -18.66
C ILE A 107 -4.72 -4.76 -17.22
N ILE A 108 -4.62 -6.08 -17.03
CA ILE A 108 -4.54 -6.70 -15.70
C ILE A 108 -3.08 -6.82 -15.22
N ARG A 109 -2.10 -6.70 -16.13
CA ARG A 109 -0.67 -6.72 -15.78
C ARG A 109 -0.18 -5.31 -15.44
N PHE A 110 -0.31 -4.93 -14.17
CA PHE A 110 0.21 -3.69 -13.57
C PHE A 110 1.76 -3.63 -13.51
N GLY A 111 2.47 -4.37 -14.37
CA GLY A 111 3.90 -4.64 -14.24
C GLY A 111 4.83 -3.50 -14.66
N ASP A 112 4.44 -2.70 -15.67
CA ASP A 112 5.30 -1.66 -16.25
C ASP A 112 4.55 -0.34 -16.39
N GLY A 113 4.41 0.41 -15.31
CA GLY A 113 3.75 1.73 -15.35
C GLY A 113 3.47 2.28 -13.96
N ILE A 114 3.34 3.61 -13.88
CA ILE A 114 3.17 4.36 -12.62
C ILE A 114 1.89 3.91 -11.89
N VAL A 115 2.05 3.06 -10.88
CA VAL A 115 0.95 2.60 -10.02
C VAL A 115 0.63 3.69 -8.99
N ASN A 116 -0.39 4.47 -9.31
CA ASN A 116 -0.97 5.50 -8.47
C ASN A 116 -2.48 5.29 -8.31
N THR A 117 -3.09 5.96 -7.32
CA THR A 117 -4.51 5.77 -6.97
C THR A 117 -5.48 6.20 -8.07
N PHE A 118 -5.10 7.18 -8.91
CA PHE A 118 -5.94 7.67 -10.01
C PHE A 118 -6.10 6.59 -11.07
N SER A 119 -4.98 6.02 -11.53
CA SER A 119 -4.99 4.98 -12.55
C SER A 119 -5.76 3.74 -12.09
N ILE A 120 -5.67 3.37 -10.81
CA ILE A 120 -6.41 2.22 -10.25
C ILE A 120 -7.91 2.53 -10.22
N ARG A 121 -8.30 3.71 -9.75
CA ARG A 121 -9.71 4.13 -9.72
C ARG A 121 -10.30 4.13 -11.13
N GLU A 122 -9.64 4.78 -12.08
CA GLU A 122 -10.13 4.86 -13.46
C GLU A 122 -10.24 3.48 -14.12
N GLN A 123 -9.33 2.55 -13.80
CA GLN A 123 -9.43 1.14 -14.23
C GLN A 123 -10.70 0.46 -13.77
N LEU A 124 -11.06 0.66 -12.50
CA LEU A 124 -12.28 0.09 -11.94
C LEU A 124 -13.53 0.78 -12.49
N GLU A 125 -13.53 2.11 -12.64
CA GLU A 125 -14.65 2.86 -13.25
C GLU A 125 -14.88 2.42 -14.71
N TRP A 126 -13.81 2.21 -15.47
CA TRP A 126 -13.90 1.68 -16.83
C TRP A 126 -14.44 0.26 -16.85
N ALA A 127 -13.84 -0.66 -16.08
CA ALA A 127 -14.23 -2.06 -16.08
C ALA A 127 -15.70 -2.22 -15.64
N PHE A 128 -16.08 -1.66 -14.49
CA PHE A 128 -17.41 -1.87 -13.92
C PHE A 128 -18.51 -0.99 -14.51
N GLU A 129 -18.21 0.28 -14.82
CA GLU A 129 -19.24 1.28 -15.15
C GLU A 129 -19.21 1.74 -16.61
N ASN A 130 -18.29 1.22 -17.42
CA ASN A 130 -18.08 1.68 -18.80
C ASN A 130 -17.79 3.19 -18.89
N LYS A 131 -17.12 3.75 -17.88
CA LYS A 131 -16.76 5.17 -17.92
C LYS A 131 -15.75 5.40 -19.04
N SER A 132 -16.10 6.31 -19.96
CA SER A 132 -15.29 6.59 -21.14
C SER A 132 -13.87 7.01 -20.77
N LEU A 133 -12.95 6.40 -21.50
CA LEU A 133 -11.54 6.68 -21.43
C LEU A 133 -11.25 7.82 -22.39
N VAL A 134 -10.43 8.77 -21.96
CA VAL A 134 -9.93 9.77 -22.90
C VAL A 134 -8.89 9.08 -23.76
N ASP A 135 -9.13 9.08 -25.06
CA ASP A 135 -8.21 8.51 -26.05
C ASP A 135 -6.80 9.09 -25.87
N GLY A 136 -5.78 8.25 -25.98
CA GLY A 136 -4.38 8.67 -25.85
C GLY A 136 -3.82 8.70 -24.42
N LEU A 137 -4.62 8.48 -23.38
CA LEU A 137 -4.11 8.43 -21.99
C LEU A 137 -3.55 7.06 -21.57
N TRP A 138 -3.61 6.09 -22.48
CA TRP A 138 -3.30 4.69 -22.21
C TRP A 138 -2.13 4.24 -23.07
N PHE A 139 -1.01 3.97 -22.42
CA PHE A 139 0.10 3.31 -23.08
C PHE A 139 0.09 1.83 -22.74
N GLY A 140 0.34 0.97 -23.74
CA GLY A 140 0.48 -0.47 -23.58
C GLY A 140 1.90 -0.86 -23.17
N GLU A 141 2.11 -2.16 -23.01
CA GLU A 141 3.43 -2.71 -22.67
C GLU A 141 4.46 -2.47 -23.78
N HIS A 142 4.00 -2.38 -25.04
CA HIS A 142 4.83 -2.11 -26.20
C HIS A 142 4.89 -0.63 -26.56
N LYS A 143 4.49 0.26 -25.63
CA LYS A 143 4.50 1.73 -25.79
C LYS A 143 3.58 2.24 -26.91
N GLU A 144 2.54 1.49 -27.22
CA GLU A 144 1.46 1.81 -28.12
C GLU A 144 0.31 2.51 -27.37
N ILE A 145 -0.48 3.33 -28.05
CA ILE A 145 -1.73 3.84 -27.48
C ILE A 145 -2.74 2.68 -27.46
N VAL A 146 -3.20 2.29 -26.27
CA VAL A 146 -4.23 1.26 -26.13
C VAL A 146 -5.59 1.91 -26.37
N THR A 147 -6.27 1.45 -27.41
CA THR A 147 -7.66 1.84 -27.68
C THR A 147 -8.61 1.06 -26.78
N PRO A 148 -9.63 1.70 -26.20
CA PRO A 148 -10.69 0.99 -25.47
C PRO A 148 -11.35 -0.08 -26.33
N ASP A 149 -11.32 -1.34 -25.88
CA ASP A 149 -12.04 -2.46 -26.50
C ASP A 149 -13.11 -2.97 -25.52
N ASP A 150 -14.37 -2.93 -25.96
CA ASP A 150 -15.52 -3.35 -25.16
C ASP A 150 -15.49 -4.84 -24.77
N SER A 151 -14.93 -5.69 -25.63
CA SER A 151 -14.75 -7.12 -25.34
C SER A 151 -13.72 -7.31 -24.21
N VAL A 152 -12.63 -6.55 -24.27
CA VAL A 152 -11.59 -6.58 -23.23
C VAL A 152 -12.11 -6.01 -21.91
N ARG A 153 -12.91 -4.94 -21.98
CA ARG A 153 -13.60 -4.37 -20.81
C ARG A 153 -14.52 -5.39 -20.16
N GLN A 154 -15.41 -6.01 -20.92
CA GLN A 154 -16.36 -7.01 -20.41
C GLN A 154 -15.63 -8.18 -19.76
N THR A 155 -14.60 -8.72 -20.44
CA THR A 155 -13.76 -9.78 -19.89
C THR A 155 -13.10 -9.36 -18.57
N THR A 156 -12.57 -8.13 -18.49
CA THR A 156 -11.96 -7.60 -17.26
C THR A 156 -12.98 -7.44 -16.14
N ALA A 157 -14.17 -6.92 -16.46
CA ALA A 157 -15.25 -6.74 -15.50
C ALA A 157 -15.74 -8.09 -14.95
N ASP A 158 -15.88 -9.10 -15.80
CA ASP A 158 -16.35 -10.43 -15.41
C ASP A 158 -15.32 -11.17 -14.56
N LEU A 159 -14.03 -10.97 -14.81
CA LEU A 159 -12.97 -11.45 -13.94
C LEU A 159 -13.01 -10.76 -12.58
N LEU A 160 -13.14 -9.43 -12.55
CA LEU A 160 -13.19 -8.67 -11.30
C LEU A 160 -14.43 -9.00 -10.46
N ARG A 161 -15.56 -9.34 -11.09
CA ARG A 161 -16.77 -9.80 -10.39
C ARG A 161 -16.61 -11.16 -9.72
N GLN A 162 -15.63 -11.96 -10.13
CA GLN A 162 -15.32 -13.24 -9.50
C GLN A 162 -14.38 -13.09 -8.31
N THR A 163 -13.73 -11.94 -8.15
CA THR A 163 -12.75 -11.68 -7.09
C THR A 163 -13.41 -11.69 -5.71
N SER A 164 -12.96 -12.56 -4.81
CA SER A 164 -13.37 -12.54 -3.39
C SER A 164 -12.41 -11.74 -2.52
N THR A 165 -11.15 -11.57 -2.93
CA THR A 165 -10.19 -10.69 -2.26
C THR A 165 -9.37 -9.89 -3.27
N LEU A 166 -9.46 -8.57 -3.19
CA LEU A 166 -8.73 -7.61 -3.99
C LEU A 166 -7.58 -7.00 -3.17
N ILE A 167 -6.34 -7.26 -3.59
CA ILE A 167 -5.14 -6.70 -2.96
C ILE A 167 -4.66 -5.50 -3.78
N ILE A 168 -4.51 -4.33 -3.18
CA ILE A 168 -4.06 -3.11 -3.86
C ILE A 168 -2.78 -2.60 -3.22
N THR A 169 -1.67 -2.68 -3.96
CA THR A 169 -0.35 -2.19 -3.53
C THR A 169 -0.05 -0.81 -4.10
N LEU A 170 -0.09 0.22 -3.26
CA LEU A 170 0.21 1.60 -3.65
C LEU A 170 1.71 1.80 -3.88
N GLY A 171 2.07 2.36 -5.04
CA GLY A 171 3.45 2.49 -5.47
C GLY A 171 4.05 3.87 -5.22
N LEU A 172 3.39 4.93 -5.71
CA LEU A 172 3.94 6.28 -5.72
C LEU A 172 2.87 7.36 -5.91
N SER A 173 3.16 8.58 -5.43
CA SER A 173 2.27 9.75 -5.52
C SER A 173 2.66 10.76 -6.61
N GLU A 174 3.70 10.49 -7.40
CA GLU A 174 4.12 11.31 -8.54
C GLU A 174 3.41 10.86 -9.82
N ILE A 175 2.63 11.74 -10.45
CA ILE A 175 1.87 11.37 -11.66
C ILE A 175 2.31 12.19 -12.86
N TRP A 176 2.27 11.55 -14.02
CA TRP A 176 2.07 12.25 -15.27
C TRP A 176 0.57 12.47 -15.45
N TYR A 177 0.18 13.63 -15.95
CA TYR A 177 -1.21 13.97 -16.21
C TYR A 177 -1.34 14.75 -17.51
N ASP A 178 -2.49 14.63 -18.17
CA ASP A 178 -2.83 15.42 -19.34
C ASP A 178 -3.21 16.84 -18.90
N LYS A 179 -2.51 17.85 -19.43
CA LYS A 179 -2.70 19.25 -19.05
C LYS A 179 -4.08 19.79 -19.45
N GLN A 180 -4.70 19.21 -20.48
CA GLN A 180 -6.01 19.65 -20.95
C GLN A 180 -7.16 19.17 -20.05
N SER A 181 -7.18 17.87 -19.72
CA SER A 181 -8.23 17.24 -18.92
C SER A 181 -7.93 17.18 -17.42
N GLY A 182 -6.66 17.34 -17.02
CA GLY A 182 -6.20 17.15 -15.65
C GLY A 182 -6.09 15.68 -15.21
N ARG A 183 -6.41 14.72 -16.09
CA ARG A 183 -6.44 13.28 -15.77
C ARG A 183 -5.04 12.68 -15.73
N ALA A 184 -4.82 11.76 -14.80
CA ALA A 184 -3.54 11.05 -14.68
C ALA A 184 -3.36 10.03 -15.83
N PHE A 185 -2.14 9.93 -16.35
CA PHE A 185 -1.78 8.85 -17.26
C PHE A 185 -1.61 7.53 -16.50
N TRP A 186 -2.01 6.45 -17.15
CA TRP A 186 -2.01 5.12 -16.55
C TRP A 186 -0.61 4.51 -16.43
N ARG A 187 0.22 4.78 -17.44
CA ARG A 187 1.63 4.41 -17.49
C ARG A 187 2.48 5.66 -17.68
N ALA A 188 3.78 5.52 -17.47
CA ALA A 188 4.72 6.57 -17.83
C ALA A 188 4.63 6.83 -19.35
N ILE A 189 4.75 8.09 -19.75
CA ILE A 189 4.70 8.49 -21.15
C ILE A 189 5.98 7.97 -21.83
N PRO A 190 5.87 7.21 -22.93
CA PRO A 190 7.02 6.83 -23.73
C PRO A 190 7.79 8.06 -24.20
N ALA A 191 9.12 8.06 -24.06
CA ALA A 191 9.95 9.22 -24.36
C ALA A 191 9.76 9.78 -25.79
N SER A 192 9.48 8.92 -26.77
CA SER A 192 9.20 9.31 -28.16
C SER A 192 7.84 9.98 -28.38
N MET A 193 6.95 9.93 -27.39
CA MET A 193 5.61 10.52 -27.42
C MET A 193 5.44 11.66 -26.41
N PHE A 194 6.54 12.05 -25.74
CA PHE A 194 6.48 13.19 -24.82
C PHE A 194 6.23 14.48 -25.60
N ASP A 195 5.29 15.25 -25.08
CA ASP A 195 4.87 16.54 -25.61
C ASP A 195 4.66 17.47 -24.42
N GLU A 196 5.43 18.54 -24.32
CA GLU A 196 5.39 19.45 -23.18
C GLU A 196 4.09 20.26 -23.13
N GLU A 197 3.40 20.50 -24.24
CA GLU A 197 2.13 21.24 -24.24
C GLU A 197 0.99 20.39 -23.68
N HIS A 198 1.03 19.08 -23.91
CA HIS A 198 0.00 18.14 -23.47
C HIS A 198 0.33 17.43 -22.15
N HIS A 199 1.60 17.13 -21.88
CA HIS A 199 1.99 16.30 -20.74
C HIS A 199 2.53 17.13 -19.58
N GLY A 200 1.92 16.96 -18.41
CA GLY A 200 2.34 17.56 -17.15
C GLY A 200 2.81 16.51 -16.16
N PHE A 201 3.67 16.92 -15.23
CA PHE A 201 4.12 16.10 -14.10
C PHE A 201 3.84 16.83 -12.80
N ARG A 202 3.26 16.14 -11.82
CA ARG A 202 3.04 16.72 -10.48
C ARG A 202 3.02 15.68 -9.38
N LEU A 203 3.15 16.17 -8.16
CA LEU A 203 2.85 15.41 -6.96
C LEU A 203 1.34 15.45 -6.70
N THR A 204 0.79 14.32 -6.32
CA THR A 204 -0.60 14.22 -5.85
C THR A 204 -0.68 14.58 -4.37
N THR A 205 -1.84 15.05 -3.92
CA THR A 205 -2.09 15.43 -2.52
C THR A 205 -2.61 14.24 -1.71
N VAL A 206 -2.55 14.35 -0.38
CA VAL A 206 -3.16 13.37 0.52
C VAL A 206 -4.66 13.24 0.23
N GLU A 207 -5.35 14.36 0.09
CA GLU A 207 -6.79 14.42 -0.14
C GLU A 207 -7.20 13.72 -1.44
N GLU A 208 -6.52 14.01 -2.56
CA GLU A 208 -6.81 13.34 -3.84
C GLU A 208 -6.63 11.82 -3.73
N ASN A 209 -5.60 11.36 -3.02
CA ASN A 209 -5.38 9.93 -2.83
C ASN A 209 -6.45 9.33 -1.93
N ARG A 210 -6.83 9.99 -0.83
CA ARG A 210 -7.91 9.55 0.07
C ARG A 210 -9.24 9.42 -0.67
N GLU A 211 -9.59 10.41 -1.49
CA GLU A 211 -10.79 10.40 -2.31
C GLU A 211 -10.79 9.25 -3.33
N ASN A 212 -9.66 9.00 -3.98
CA ASN A 212 -9.54 7.88 -4.90
C ASN A 212 -9.66 6.53 -4.19
N LEU A 213 -9.04 6.37 -3.02
CA LEU A 213 -9.17 5.15 -2.23
C LEU A 213 -10.61 4.89 -1.76
N LEU A 214 -11.33 5.94 -1.36
CA LEU A 214 -12.75 5.84 -1.01
C LEU A 214 -13.60 5.47 -2.23
N ALA A 215 -13.35 6.08 -3.38
CA ALA A 215 -14.04 5.76 -4.62
C ALA A 215 -13.80 4.30 -5.04
N ILE A 216 -12.55 3.82 -4.92
CA ILE A 216 -12.20 2.41 -5.15
C ILE A 216 -13.02 1.49 -4.22
N CYS A 217 -13.05 1.77 -2.91
CA CYS A 217 -13.85 0.98 -1.97
C CYS A 217 -15.34 0.99 -2.33
N ALA A 218 -15.89 2.14 -2.72
CA ALA A 218 -17.28 2.28 -3.11
C ALA A 218 -17.61 1.50 -4.40
N LEU A 219 -16.73 1.53 -5.40
CA LEU A 219 -16.86 0.75 -6.64
C LEU A 219 -16.85 -0.75 -6.34
N VAL A 220 -15.90 -1.22 -5.54
CA VAL A 220 -15.83 -2.64 -5.15
C VAL A 220 -17.09 -3.03 -4.38
N LYS A 221 -17.51 -2.25 -3.37
CA LYS A 221 -18.73 -2.57 -2.60
C LYS A 221 -19.99 -2.59 -3.48
N LYS A 222 -20.08 -1.71 -4.47
CA LYS A 222 -21.22 -1.65 -5.39
C LYS A 222 -21.30 -2.85 -6.33
N HIS A 223 -20.17 -3.31 -6.84
CA HIS A 223 -20.13 -4.33 -7.92
C HIS A 223 -19.77 -5.74 -7.43
N VAL A 224 -19.10 -5.84 -6.28
CA VAL A 224 -18.62 -7.09 -5.66
C VAL A 224 -18.75 -6.96 -4.13
N PRO A 225 -19.98 -6.92 -3.59
CA PRO A 225 -20.28 -6.44 -2.23
C PRO A 225 -19.63 -7.22 -1.08
N ASP A 226 -19.29 -8.48 -1.31
CA ASP A 226 -18.68 -9.39 -0.34
C ASP A 226 -17.15 -9.48 -0.49
N CYS A 227 -16.56 -8.73 -1.43
CA CYS A 227 -15.12 -8.74 -1.67
C CYS A 227 -14.36 -8.05 -0.53
N ASN A 228 -13.31 -8.71 -0.05
CA ASN A 228 -12.32 -8.12 0.84
C ASN A 228 -11.36 -7.23 0.05
N VAL A 229 -11.11 -6.01 0.50
CA VAL A 229 -10.09 -5.12 -0.07
C VAL A 229 -8.93 -4.99 0.90
N ILE A 230 -7.75 -5.47 0.50
CA ILE A 230 -6.52 -5.35 1.28
C ILE A 230 -5.63 -4.30 0.62
N PHE A 231 -5.51 -3.13 1.23
CA PHE A 231 -4.51 -2.16 0.83
C PHE A 231 -3.14 -2.49 1.42
N THR A 232 -2.08 -2.18 0.69
CA THR A 232 -0.72 -2.19 1.21
C THR A 232 0.10 -1.11 0.54
N LEU A 233 1.11 -0.59 1.24
CA LEU A 233 2.03 0.40 0.68
C LEU A 233 3.32 -0.31 0.26
N SER A 234 3.74 -0.09 -0.99
CA SER A 234 4.93 -0.75 -1.52
C SER A 234 6.20 -0.31 -0.78
N PRO A 235 7.03 -1.25 -0.28
CA PRO A 235 8.34 -0.96 0.30
C PRO A 235 9.40 -0.61 -0.74
N ILE A 236 9.11 -0.78 -2.03
CA ILE A 236 10.04 -0.52 -3.13
C ILE A 236 10.17 1.00 -3.32
N PRO A 237 11.38 1.57 -3.18
CA PRO A 237 11.63 2.99 -3.40
C PRO A 237 11.43 3.41 -4.85
N LEU A 238 11.20 4.72 -5.06
CA LEU A 238 11.28 5.34 -6.38
C LEU A 238 12.62 5.03 -7.05
N MET A 239 12.56 4.70 -8.33
CA MET A 239 13.75 4.53 -9.17
C MET A 239 14.32 5.89 -9.60
N ALA A 240 13.44 6.85 -9.88
CA ALA A 240 13.77 8.22 -10.25
C ALA A 240 12.63 9.15 -9.83
N THR A 241 12.91 10.45 -9.77
CA THR A 241 11.93 11.53 -9.61
C THR A 241 12.20 12.58 -10.67
N PHE A 242 11.15 13.25 -11.16
CA PHE A 242 11.26 14.41 -12.04
C PHE A 242 11.29 15.74 -11.27
N ARG A 243 11.22 15.68 -9.93
CA ARG A 243 11.35 16.86 -9.07
C ARG A 243 12.80 17.32 -9.00
N PRO A 244 13.09 18.62 -8.82
CA PRO A 244 14.45 19.14 -8.69
C PRO A 244 15.04 18.90 -7.28
N VAL A 245 14.93 17.67 -6.78
CA VAL A 245 15.42 17.21 -5.46
C VAL A 245 15.92 15.77 -5.57
N SER A 246 16.58 15.24 -4.53
CA SER A 246 17.07 13.86 -4.56
C SER A 246 15.92 12.85 -4.61
N CYS A 247 16.13 11.74 -5.35
CA CYS A 247 15.14 10.65 -5.43
C CYS A 247 14.80 10.07 -4.05
N ILE A 248 15.78 10.02 -3.13
CA ILE A 248 15.57 9.54 -1.76
C ILE A 248 14.56 10.44 -1.01
N THR A 249 14.75 11.75 -1.04
CA THR A 249 13.84 12.69 -0.33
C THR A 249 12.48 12.78 -1.02
N ALA A 250 12.44 12.71 -2.35
CA ALA A 250 11.19 12.62 -3.11
C ALA A 250 10.41 11.34 -2.76
N ASN A 251 11.09 10.20 -2.65
CA ASN A 251 10.48 8.94 -2.24
C ASN A 251 9.87 9.04 -0.85
N SER A 252 10.57 9.63 0.13
CA SER A 252 10.02 9.81 1.48
C SER A 252 8.72 10.60 1.46
N VAL A 253 8.66 11.71 0.72
CA VAL A 253 7.42 12.50 0.55
C VAL A 253 6.33 11.67 -0.15
N SER A 254 6.69 10.93 -1.19
CA SER A 254 5.75 10.11 -1.96
C SER A 254 5.08 9.03 -1.11
N LYS A 255 5.88 8.30 -0.31
CA LYS A 255 5.36 7.28 0.61
C LYS A 255 4.57 7.90 1.76
N ALA A 256 5.00 9.05 2.29
CA ALA A 256 4.27 9.75 3.35
C ALA A 256 2.87 10.17 2.89
N ILE A 257 2.73 10.74 1.70
CA ILE A 257 1.43 11.15 1.14
C ILE A 257 0.48 9.95 1.06
N LEU A 258 0.93 8.84 0.49
CA LEU A 258 0.13 7.63 0.36
C LEU A 258 -0.20 7.02 1.73
N ARG A 259 0.75 7.04 2.67
CA ARG A 259 0.56 6.46 4.00
C ARG A 259 -0.44 7.24 4.83
N VAL A 260 -0.43 8.57 4.75
CA VAL A 260 -1.44 9.41 5.41
C VAL A 260 -2.81 9.19 4.78
N ALA A 261 -2.92 9.16 3.45
CA ALA A 261 -4.18 8.88 2.77
C ALA A 261 -4.77 7.50 3.14
N LEU A 262 -3.91 6.48 3.27
CA LEU A 262 -4.30 5.16 3.79
C LEU A 262 -4.74 5.22 5.25
N ASP A 263 -4.06 5.98 6.10
CA ASP A 263 -4.45 6.14 7.50
C ASP A 263 -5.84 6.75 7.62
N GLU A 264 -6.08 7.85 6.90
CA GLU A 264 -7.37 8.54 6.85
C GLU A 264 -8.48 7.65 6.30
N LEU A 265 -8.17 6.77 5.34
CA LEU A 265 -9.11 5.73 4.87
C LEU A 265 -9.43 4.73 5.99
N MET A 266 -8.43 4.22 6.69
CA MET A 266 -8.62 3.18 7.71
C MET A 266 -9.41 3.69 8.92
N GLN A 267 -9.24 4.96 9.28
CA GLN A 267 -10.05 5.62 10.32
C GLN A 267 -11.55 5.65 10.00
N ARG A 268 -11.96 5.44 8.73
CA ARG A 268 -13.36 5.35 8.33
C ARG A 268 -14.02 4.04 8.76
N ASN A 269 -13.25 3.02 9.18
CA ASN A 269 -13.74 1.72 9.62
C ASN A 269 -14.73 1.09 8.63
N ILE A 270 -14.38 1.10 7.34
CA ILE A 270 -15.21 0.51 6.28
C ILE A 270 -15.10 -1.02 6.41
N GLU A 271 -16.25 -1.70 6.45
CA GLU A 271 -16.33 -3.16 6.47
C GLU A 271 -15.57 -3.79 5.29
N ASN A 272 -14.89 -4.90 5.54
CA ASN A 272 -14.10 -5.65 4.56
C ASN A 272 -12.95 -4.87 3.91
N VAL A 273 -12.50 -3.77 4.51
CA VAL A 273 -11.32 -3.02 4.07
C VAL A 273 -10.21 -3.12 5.12
N TYR A 274 -9.04 -3.56 4.69
CA TYR A 274 -7.90 -3.88 5.55
C TYR A 274 -6.61 -3.20 5.05
N TYR A 275 -5.64 -3.04 5.95
CA TYR A 275 -4.30 -2.57 5.62
C TYR A 275 -3.24 -3.59 6.03
N PHE A 276 -2.46 -4.09 5.07
CA PHE A 276 -1.27 -4.88 5.33
C PHE A 276 -0.02 -3.97 5.33
N PRO A 277 0.68 -3.78 6.46
CA PRO A 277 1.81 -2.86 6.61
C PRO A 277 3.13 -3.41 6.06
N SER A 278 3.17 -3.80 4.78
CA SER A 278 4.39 -4.31 4.15
C SER A 278 5.51 -3.27 4.04
N TYR A 279 5.15 -1.98 3.90
CA TYR A 279 6.10 -0.87 3.92
C TYR A 279 6.85 -0.81 5.25
N GLU A 280 6.12 -0.81 6.37
CA GLU A 280 6.68 -0.74 7.71
C GLU A 280 7.47 -2.01 8.06
N LEU A 281 6.98 -3.20 7.66
CA LEU A 281 7.74 -4.44 7.82
C LEU A 281 9.12 -4.34 7.17
N VAL A 282 9.21 -3.82 5.94
CA VAL A 282 10.51 -3.69 5.27
C VAL A 282 11.38 -2.60 5.88
N LYS A 283 10.79 -1.44 6.20
CA LYS A 283 11.53 -0.25 6.60
C LYS A 283 12.01 -0.28 8.05
N GLU A 284 11.22 -0.86 8.94
CA GLU A 284 11.46 -0.74 10.39
C GLU A 284 11.97 -2.03 11.02
N VAL A 285 11.65 -3.19 10.45
CA VAL A 285 12.02 -4.50 11.04
C VAL A 285 13.41 -4.94 10.57
N PHE A 286 13.74 -4.73 9.31
CA PHE A 286 14.99 -5.22 8.72
C PHE A 286 16.06 -4.14 8.66
N ALA A 287 17.26 -4.44 9.15
CA ALA A 287 18.38 -3.50 9.17
C ALA A 287 18.95 -3.18 7.78
N ASP A 288 18.99 -4.18 6.88
CA ASP A 288 19.48 -4.03 5.50
C ASP A 288 18.55 -4.81 4.54
N PRO A 289 17.40 -4.21 4.18
CA PRO A 289 16.35 -4.92 3.46
C PRO A 289 16.59 -5.08 1.94
N TYR A 290 17.49 -4.29 1.35
CA TYR A 290 17.60 -4.16 -0.10
C TYR A 290 18.82 -4.88 -0.68
N LEU A 291 18.72 -5.25 -1.95
CA LEU A 291 19.87 -5.66 -2.76
C LEU A 291 20.81 -4.47 -3.01
N LYS A 292 21.93 -4.72 -3.69
CA LYS A 292 22.98 -3.73 -3.98
C LYS A 292 22.50 -2.49 -4.74
N ASP A 293 21.32 -2.55 -5.34
CA ASP A 293 20.68 -1.44 -6.05
C ASP A 293 19.86 -0.49 -5.15
N ASN A 294 19.80 -0.76 -3.84
CA ASN A 294 19.00 -0.02 -2.85
C ASN A 294 17.50 0.04 -3.16
N ARG A 295 16.99 -0.89 -3.98
CA ARG A 295 15.60 -0.84 -4.45
C ARG A 295 14.87 -2.17 -4.29
N HIS A 296 15.44 -3.26 -4.80
CA HIS A 296 14.78 -4.56 -4.73
C HIS A 296 14.98 -5.17 -3.34
N VAL A 297 13.90 -5.60 -2.70
CA VAL A 297 13.97 -6.26 -1.38
C VAL A 297 14.63 -7.63 -1.56
N LYS A 298 15.48 -8.03 -0.62
CA LYS A 298 16.15 -9.33 -0.63
C LYS A 298 15.12 -10.49 -0.67
N PRO A 299 15.30 -11.52 -1.53
CA PRO A 299 14.32 -12.60 -1.68
C PRO A 299 13.97 -13.32 -0.37
N GLU A 300 14.94 -13.53 0.51
CA GLU A 300 14.74 -14.16 1.82
C GLU A 300 13.84 -13.32 2.74
N LEU A 301 13.89 -11.99 2.64
CA LEU A 301 13.03 -11.10 3.41
C LEU A 301 11.63 -11.01 2.79
N ILE A 302 11.53 -11.04 1.46
CA ILE A 302 10.23 -11.22 0.78
C ILE A 302 9.55 -12.49 1.27
N GLU A 303 10.27 -13.62 1.28
CA GLU A 303 9.73 -14.91 1.77
C GLU A 303 9.21 -14.79 3.20
N MET A 304 9.95 -14.13 4.10
CA MET A 304 9.51 -13.89 5.48
C MET A 304 8.23 -13.04 5.54
N ILE A 305 8.15 -11.94 4.80
CA ILE A 305 6.95 -11.07 4.76
C ILE A 305 5.76 -11.84 4.21
N MET A 306 5.95 -12.67 3.20
CA MET A 306 4.88 -13.47 2.62
C MET A 306 4.40 -14.56 3.58
N LYS A 307 5.29 -15.18 4.37
CA LYS A 307 4.88 -16.08 5.46
C LYS A 307 4.08 -15.36 6.54
N ILE A 308 4.46 -14.13 6.90
CA ILE A 308 3.69 -13.28 7.82
C ILE A 308 2.31 -12.99 7.21
N PHE A 309 2.23 -12.61 5.93
CA PHE A 309 0.95 -12.41 5.24
C PHE A 309 0.11 -13.70 5.28
N GLY A 310 0.68 -14.83 4.86
CA GLY A 310 0.04 -16.14 4.85
C GLY A 310 -0.55 -16.55 6.19
N ARG A 311 0.25 -16.45 7.27
CA ARG A 311 -0.15 -16.80 8.63
C ARG A 311 -1.39 -16.02 9.11
N ASN A 312 -1.52 -14.77 8.67
CA ASN A 312 -2.50 -13.83 9.22
C ASN A 312 -3.72 -13.60 8.32
N TYR A 313 -3.55 -13.75 7.00
CA TYR A 313 -4.58 -13.44 6.01
C TYR A 313 -5.10 -14.69 5.30
N CYS A 314 -4.40 -15.83 5.39
CA CYS A 314 -4.77 -17.04 4.67
C CYS A 314 -5.05 -18.22 5.60
N SER A 315 -6.02 -19.07 5.24
CA SER A 315 -6.27 -20.36 5.88
C SER A 315 -5.64 -21.50 5.08
N GLY A 316 -5.12 -22.50 5.80
CA GLY A 316 -4.39 -23.64 5.23
C GLY A 316 -5.25 -24.83 4.80
N GLU A 317 -6.58 -24.70 4.83
CA GLU A 317 -7.51 -25.72 4.32
C GLU A 317 -7.70 -25.59 2.80
#